data_AF-A0A941N4A1-F1
#
_entry.id   AF-A0A941N4A1-F1
#
_cell.length_a   1.000
_cell.length_b   1.000
_cell.length_c   1.000
_cell.angle_alpha   90.00
_cell.angle_beta   90.00
_cell.angle_gamma   90.00
#
_symmetry.space_group_name_H-M   'P 1'
#
loop_
_entity.id
_entity.type
_entity.pdbx_description
1 polymer ?
#
loop_
_entity_poly.entity_id
_entity_poly.type
_entity_poly.pdbx_seq_one_letter_code
_entity_poly.pdbx_strand_id
1 'polypeptide(L)'
;MEERRSMIARTLVFCLLAWTAAALAHADESAPQLRAAAAAAERIVIATPELKGSTDDKLDIPPGGRIPIEVKTELRGTGNKSVLVVNSGDPKQYPKYLNGRPYVFLLKRNANGKGWLNTGNAEIPIRNGKVQWLVDGKVVEELPQAEFEELAATSIEAVAEKYPTRDTLTGNWILARMDKGTELYLWLIEIKSAEGQEPKVRILSSNKRIESSSLKSAQISGNDVHLVFAVDETAIDFEGRFHDGLVRGTVVGGLSVTPVPARLEPTDQKSMKKKEDPIPDPLYEEFVKTVSQENPTGALTRFTKRHPLSPLSFNAYQALVGQAVTEKLPQDRFEKLAEEFRGVASKWGPRMELQALVDLGGALSVKDHLPDLALNFLNEAHQRFTAQTSPDIKKTVEIERGRRLIAAGQEAAGLEILNQARAESPFDAPLLYALARQAEKDRRVDDALELYGELQILPLLEQSLTDSLKSVGQKLPVDQYPRRLAAKLWLEKHGDGKGLPEYLDSLYLRQMKSLGSAQPAPATNDGNRAVLCEFFTGIASTNSIAAEAVVSSLQATFGPSKIVVLRYHLHEPSPDPLANADAVERHKMYHGQSTPWLLFNG
;
A
#
# COMPACT_ATOMS: atom_id res chain seq x y z
N MET A 1 -49.77 33.00 9.54
CA MET A 1 -48.81 32.25 10.39
C MET A 1 -47.58 31.82 9.61
N GLU A 2 -47.71 31.48 8.32
CA GLU A 2 -46.58 31.18 7.42
C GLU A 2 -45.67 32.38 7.11
N GLU A 3 -46.21 33.59 6.94
CA GLU A 3 -45.37 34.78 6.69
C GLU A 3 -44.44 35.11 7.87
N ARG A 4 -44.88 34.89 9.11
CA ARG A 4 -44.02 35.04 10.30
C ARG A 4 -42.90 33.99 10.34
N ARG A 5 -43.13 32.77 9.85
CA ARG A 5 -42.10 31.73 9.77
C ARG A 5 -41.07 32.02 8.67
N SER A 6 -41.51 32.56 7.53
CA SER A 6 -40.63 32.98 6.44
C SER A 6 -39.72 34.15 6.83
N MET A 7 -40.26 35.12 7.57
CA MET A 7 -39.48 36.27 8.04
C MET A 7 -38.41 35.86 9.06
N ILE A 8 -38.76 35.00 10.02
CA ILE A 8 -37.80 34.47 11.02
C ILE A 8 -36.70 33.64 10.37
N ALA A 9 -37.02 32.80 9.37
CA ALA A 9 -36.02 32.01 8.64
C ALA A 9 -35.06 32.90 7.84
N ARG A 10 -35.56 33.95 7.17
CA ARG A 10 -34.71 34.90 6.43
C ARG A 10 -33.84 35.73 7.35
N THR A 11 -34.35 36.16 8.51
CA THR A 11 -33.55 36.86 9.52
C THR A 11 -32.48 35.96 10.13
N LEU A 12 -32.77 34.68 10.39
CA LEU A 12 -31.78 33.71 10.87
C LEU A 12 -30.68 33.44 9.84
N VAL A 13 -31.02 33.30 8.55
CA VAL A 13 -30.03 33.13 7.48
C VAL A 13 -29.17 34.38 7.30
N PHE A 14 -29.77 35.58 7.37
CA PHE A 14 -29.00 36.84 7.34
C PHE A 14 -28.13 37.03 8.57
N CYS A 15 -28.59 36.65 9.77
CA CYS A 15 -27.78 36.70 10.98
C CYS A 15 -26.64 35.67 10.94
N LEU A 16 -26.87 34.45 10.42
CA LEU A 16 -25.79 33.47 10.23
C LEU A 16 -24.75 33.92 9.20
N LEU A 17 -25.18 34.53 8.08
CA LEU A 17 -24.28 35.07 7.06
C LEU A 17 -23.52 36.31 7.55
N ALA A 18 -24.15 37.16 8.35
CA ALA A 18 -23.49 38.31 8.97
C ALA A 18 -22.51 37.87 10.07
N TRP A 19 -22.82 36.81 10.82
CA TRP A 19 -21.90 36.23 11.80
C TRP A 19 -20.71 35.51 11.15
N THR A 20 -20.90 34.78 10.04
CA THR A 20 -19.76 34.18 9.32
C THR A 20 -18.90 35.23 8.62
N ALA A 21 -19.49 36.29 8.07
CA ALA A 21 -18.73 37.41 7.51
C ALA A 21 -18.00 38.23 8.59
N ALA A 22 -18.61 38.44 9.77
CA ALA A 22 -17.96 39.11 10.90
C ALA A 22 -16.90 38.22 11.58
N ALA A 23 -17.09 36.91 11.64
CA ALA A 23 -16.09 35.95 12.15
C ALA A 23 -14.90 35.81 11.19
N LEU A 24 -15.09 35.98 9.87
CA LEU A 24 -14.00 36.05 8.89
C LEU A 24 -13.30 37.43 8.89
N ALA A 25 -13.99 38.51 9.27
CA ALA A 25 -13.43 39.85 9.40
C ALA A 25 -12.81 40.15 10.79
N HIS A 26 -13.00 39.26 11.77
CA HIS A 26 -12.28 39.22 13.05
C HIS A 26 -11.32 38.04 13.12
N ALA A 27 -10.83 37.56 11.96
CA ALA A 27 -9.69 36.68 11.88
C ALA A 27 -8.45 37.40 12.45
N ASP A 28 -8.30 37.25 13.76
CA ASP A 28 -7.08 37.28 14.56
C ASP A 28 -5.95 38.16 14.00
N GLU A 29 -5.90 39.43 14.40
CA GLU A 29 -4.70 40.28 14.24
C GLU A 29 -3.45 39.69 14.95
N SER A 30 -3.57 38.54 15.64
CA SER A 30 -2.46 37.79 16.24
C SER A 30 -2.08 36.50 15.50
N ALA A 31 -2.48 36.32 14.22
CA ALA A 31 -2.00 35.20 13.42
C ALA A 31 -0.46 35.06 13.54
N PRO A 32 0.07 33.88 13.92
CA PRO A 32 1.49 33.73 14.23
C PRO A 32 2.38 34.20 13.06
N GLN A 33 3.37 35.05 13.35
CA GLN A 33 4.16 35.77 12.33
C GLN A 33 4.85 34.80 11.36
N LEU A 34 5.32 33.66 11.86
CA LEU A 34 5.96 32.64 11.03
C LEU A 34 4.97 32.00 10.06
N ARG A 35 3.72 31.78 10.45
CA ARG A 35 2.67 31.27 9.53
C ARG A 35 2.38 32.26 8.40
N ALA A 36 2.21 33.54 8.73
CA ALA A 36 1.99 34.58 7.72
C ALA A 36 3.19 34.74 6.77
N ALA A 37 4.41 34.74 7.31
CA ALA A 37 5.63 34.84 6.52
C ALA A 37 5.85 33.61 5.62
N ALA A 38 5.60 32.41 6.15
CA ALA A 38 5.63 31.18 5.38
C ALA A 38 4.60 31.23 4.26
N ALA A 39 3.35 31.61 4.51
CA ALA A 39 2.32 31.74 3.47
C ALA A 39 2.72 32.73 2.37
N ALA A 40 3.39 33.82 2.72
CA ALA A 40 3.78 34.85 1.76
C ALA A 40 4.98 34.47 0.87
N ALA A 41 5.87 33.58 1.30
CA ALA A 41 7.04 33.23 0.50
C ALA A 41 6.67 32.42 -0.77
N GLU A 42 7.53 32.44 -1.79
CA GLU A 42 7.37 31.63 -3.00
C GLU A 42 8.15 30.31 -2.91
N ARG A 43 9.29 30.32 -2.19
CA ARG A 43 10.13 29.15 -1.94
C ARG A 43 10.51 29.08 -0.46
N ILE A 44 10.48 27.89 0.12
CA ILE A 44 10.91 27.64 1.50
C ILE A 44 11.96 26.53 1.46
N VAL A 45 13.11 26.80 2.05
CA VAL A 45 14.20 25.82 2.13
C VAL A 45 14.77 25.76 3.53
N ILE A 46 15.22 24.58 3.93
CA ILE A 46 16.17 24.39 5.02
C ILE A 46 17.55 24.38 4.39
N ALA A 47 18.39 25.32 4.77
CA ALA A 47 19.72 25.48 4.18
C ALA A 47 20.76 25.87 5.22
N THR A 48 22.02 25.61 4.90
CA THR A 48 23.18 26.08 5.67
C THR A 48 23.81 27.26 4.92
N PRO A 49 24.00 28.42 5.55
CA PRO A 49 24.73 29.52 4.96
C PRO A 49 26.21 29.15 4.86
N GLU A 50 26.85 29.45 3.72
CA GLU A 50 28.27 29.22 3.48
C GLU A 50 28.99 30.55 3.24
N LEU A 51 30.17 30.74 3.85
CA LEU A 51 31.11 31.78 3.42
C LEU A 51 32.47 31.12 3.19
N LYS A 52 32.82 30.90 1.92
CA LYS A 52 34.13 30.31 1.56
C LYS A 52 35.25 31.22 2.07
N GLY A 53 36.10 30.68 2.93
CA GLY A 53 37.30 31.36 3.45
C GLY A 53 37.10 32.20 4.71
N SER A 54 35.91 32.21 5.32
CA SER A 54 35.71 32.83 6.63
C SER A 54 36.06 31.85 7.75
N THR A 55 36.92 32.28 8.68
CA THR A 55 37.11 31.62 9.97
C THR A 55 36.12 32.10 11.04
N ASP A 56 35.34 33.14 10.74
CA ASP A 56 34.32 33.64 11.66
C ASP A 56 33.08 32.74 11.63
N ASP A 57 32.70 32.28 12.82
CA ASP A 57 31.49 31.48 13.04
C ASP A 57 30.20 32.27 12.80
N LYS A 58 30.27 33.61 12.81
CA LYS A 58 29.13 34.51 12.67
C LYS A 58 29.15 35.22 11.32
N LEU A 59 28.05 35.09 10.59
CA LEU A 59 27.82 35.72 9.30
C LEU A 59 26.79 36.84 9.49
N ASP A 60 27.28 38.07 9.47
CA ASP A 60 26.48 39.29 9.48
C ASP A 60 26.19 39.68 8.01
N ILE A 61 24.91 39.75 7.64
CA ILE A 61 24.50 40.04 6.26
C ILE A 61 23.67 41.33 6.26
N PRO A 62 24.28 42.49 5.97
CA PRO A 62 23.53 43.73 5.90
C PRO A 62 22.47 43.67 4.78
N PRO A 63 21.44 44.53 4.80
CA PRO A 63 20.48 44.62 3.70
C PRO A 63 21.15 44.83 2.34
N GLY A 64 20.66 44.13 1.32
CA GLY A 64 21.29 44.06 0.00
C GLY A 64 22.53 43.14 -0.07
N GLY A 65 23.04 42.71 1.08
CA GLY A 65 24.09 41.69 1.19
C GLY A 65 23.63 40.37 0.57
N ARG A 66 24.60 39.66 -0.01
CA ARG A 66 24.35 38.37 -0.69
C ARG A 66 25.05 37.26 0.07
N ILE A 67 24.35 36.15 0.25
CA ILE A 67 24.91 34.95 0.87
C ILE A 67 24.62 33.72 0.01
N PRO A 68 25.62 32.90 -0.31
CA PRO A 68 25.36 31.58 -0.83
C PRO A 68 24.85 30.69 0.31
N ILE A 69 23.74 30.01 0.06
CA ILE A 69 23.21 28.98 0.94
C ILE A 69 23.28 27.63 0.24
N GLU A 70 23.59 26.59 1.00
CA GLU A 70 23.52 25.19 0.57
C GLU A 70 22.21 24.59 1.06
N VAL A 71 21.30 24.33 0.14
CA VAL A 71 19.97 23.77 0.40
C VAL A 71 20.12 22.31 0.79
N LYS A 72 19.71 22.00 2.03
CA LYS A 72 19.64 20.66 2.57
C LYS A 72 18.29 20.02 2.25
N THR A 73 17.21 20.77 2.46
CA THR A 73 15.84 20.30 2.22
C THR A 73 15.01 21.38 1.53
N GLU A 74 14.29 21.01 0.47
CA GLU A 74 13.28 21.87 -0.16
C GLU A 74 11.91 21.59 0.45
N LEU A 75 11.32 22.61 1.08
CA LEU A 75 10.00 22.53 1.71
C LEU A 75 8.89 23.10 0.81
N ARG A 76 9.21 24.08 -0.03
CA ARG A 76 8.30 24.60 -1.05
C ARG A 76 9.10 25.22 -2.19
N GLY A 77 8.64 25.06 -3.42
CA GLY A 77 9.33 25.53 -4.62
C GLY A 77 10.54 24.67 -4.98
N THR A 78 11.02 24.81 -6.21
CA THR A 78 12.17 24.05 -6.74
C THR A 78 13.35 24.97 -7.06
N GLY A 79 14.56 24.43 -7.05
CA GLY A 79 15.72 25.15 -7.57
C GLY A 79 17.05 24.42 -7.34
N ASN A 80 18.14 25.15 -7.55
CA ASN A 80 19.49 24.60 -7.37
C ASN A 80 19.78 24.33 -5.89
N LYS A 81 20.68 23.35 -5.65
CA LYS A 81 21.20 23.04 -4.30
C LYS A 81 22.05 24.15 -3.70
N SER A 82 22.69 24.98 -4.54
CA SER A 82 23.39 26.18 -4.10
C SER A 82 22.68 27.40 -4.66
N VAL A 83 22.30 28.32 -3.79
CA VAL A 83 21.48 29.48 -4.13
C VAL A 83 22.10 30.73 -3.54
N LEU A 84 22.27 31.77 -4.37
CA LEU A 84 22.64 33.09 -3.88
C LEU A 84 21.36 33.81 -3.43
N VAL A 85 21.28 34.12 -2.14
CA VAL A 85 20.14 34.80 -1.52
C VAL A 85 20.55 36.23 -1.19
N VAL A 86 19.70 37.19 -1.51
CA VAL A 86 19.87 38.60 -1.15
C VAL A 86 19.02 38.88 0.08
N ASN A 87 19.61 39.50 1.10
CA ASN A 87 18.85 39.94 2.27
C ASN A 87 18.01 41.18 1.90
N SER A 88 16.68 41.10 1.98
CA SER A 88 15.79 42.25 1.76
C SER A 88 15.41 43.01 3.03
N GLY A 89 16.04 42.69 4.18
CA GLY A 89 15.68 43.18 5.50
C GLY A 89 15.86 44.68 5.74
N ASP A 90 15.34 45.15 6.87
CA ASP A 90 15.48 46.53 7.36
C ASP A 90 16.95 46.81 7.74
N PRO A 91 17.52 47.98 7.39
CA PRO A 91 18.83 48.45 7.90
C PRO A 91 19.05 48.28 9.40
N LYS A 92 17.98 48.29 10.20
CA LYS A 92 18.01 48.16 11.66
C LYS A 92 17.84 46.71 12.15
N GLN A 93 17.32 45.81 11.31
CA GLN A 93 17.05 44.42 11.66
C GLN A 93 17.48 43.53 10.51
N TYR A 94 18.71 43.01 10.62
CA TYR A 94 19.25 42.05 9.68
C TYR A 94 19.61 40.74 10.39
N PRO A 95 19.34 39.58 9.77
CA PRO A 95 19.57 38.28 10.37
C PRO A 95 21.07 37.98 10.49
N LYS A 96 21.47 37.41 11.63
CA LYS A 96 22.82 36.90 11.89
C LYS A 96 22.81 35.39 11.83
N TYR A 97 23.64 34.83 10.96
CA TYR A 97 23.72 33.38 10.81
C TYR A 97 24.96 32.82 11.47
N LEU A 98 24.87 31.57 11.90
CA LEU A 98 26.04 30.78 12.26
C LEU A 98 26.45 29.90 11.08
N ASN A 99 27.72 29.97 10.71
CA ASN A 99 28.26 29.20 9.59
C ASN A 99 28.00 27.69 9.80
N GLY A 100 27.52 27.00 8.76
CA GLY A 100 27.22 25.56 8.82
C GLY A 100 26.02 25.13 9.67
N ARG A 101 25.27 26.07 10.28
CA ARG A 101 24.03 25.74 11.02
C ARG A 101 22.80 25.79 10.10
N PRO A 102 21.81 24.91 10.28
CA PRO A 102 20.61 24.91 9.45
C PRO A 102 19.64 26.02 9.85
N TYR A 103 19.15 26.74 8.84
CA TYR A 103 18.12 27.77 8.96
C TYR A 103 17.01 27.52 7.93
N VAL A 104 15.80 27.96 8.27
CA VAL A 104 14.72 28.14 7.32
C VAL A 104 14.91 29.47 6.60
N PHE A 105 14.89 29.44 5.27
CA PHE A 105 14.88 30.63 4.43
C PHE A 105 13.53 30.75 3.73
N LEU A 106 12.90 31.92 3.90
CA LEU A 106 11.62 32.28 3.28
C LEU A 106 11.88 33.17 2.08
N LEU A 107 11.81 32.60 0.88
CA LEU A 107 12.34 33.21 -0.33
C LEU A 107 11.22 33.70 -1.26
N LYS A 108 11.39 34.89 -1.84
CA LYS A 108 10.62 35.39 -3.01
C LYS A 108 11.53 35.63 -4.19
N ARG A 109 11.01 35.57 -5.42
CA ARG A 109 11.77 36.00 -6.58
C ARG A 109 12.06 37.50 -6.51
N ASN A 110 13.26 37.86 -6.93
CA ASN A 110 13.60 39.26 -7.15
C ASN A 110 12.72 39.87 -8.26
N ALA A 111 12.44 41.17 -8.20
CA ALA A 111 11.62 41.89 -9.19
C ALA A 111 12.14 41.76 -10.63
N ASN A 112 13.45 41.52 -10.81
CA ASN A 112 14.07 41.26 -12.12
C ASN A 112 14.02 39.78 -12.57
N GLY A 113 13.36 38.91 -11.79
CA GLY A 113 13.28 37.47 -12.02
C GLY A 113 14.57 36.68 -11.76
N LYS A 114 15.67 37.34 -11.37
CA LYS A 114 16.99 36.73 -11.18
C LYS A 114 17.38 36.68 -9.70
N GLY A 115 17.47 35.46 -9.17
CA GLY A 115 17.85 35.20 -7.78
C GLY A 115 16.68 35.24 -6.81
N TRP A 116 16.99 35.05 -5.53
CA TRP A 116 16.01 34.94 -4.45
C TRP A 116 16.26 36.02 -3.40
N LEU A 117 15.19 36.66 -2.93
CA LEU A 117 15.16 37.59 -1.82
C LEU A 117 14.72 36.83 -0.57
N ASN A 118 15.48 36.90 0.53
CA ASN A 118 15.00 36.41 1.82
C ASN A 118 14.03 37.43 2.41
N THR A 119 12.75 37.07 2.42
CA THR A 119 11.66 37.91 2.93
C THR A 119 11.58 37.99 4.44
N GLY A 120 12.32 37.13 5.16
CA GLY A 120 12.39 37.17 6.61
C GLY A 120 13.28 38.31 7.10
N ASN A 121 12.72 39.21 7.91
CA ASN A 121 13.50 40.14 8.74
C ASN A 121 14.07 39.46 10.01
N ALA A 122 13.70 38.20 10.22
CA ALA A 122 14.01 37.39 11.39
C ALA A 122 14.97 36.24 11.06
N GLU A 123 15.75 35.82 12.04
CA GLU A 123 16.51 34.57 11.98
C GLU A 123 15.55 33.41 12.24
N ILE A 124 15.62 32.35 11.43
CA ILE A 124 14.78 31.17 11.60
C ILE A 124 15.61 29.89 11.74
N PRO A 125 16.44 29.74 12.79
CA PRO A 125 17.25 28.54 13.01
C PRO A 125 16.38 27.31 13.31
N ILE A 126 16.95 26.16 12.99
CA ILE A 126 16.44 24.87 13.44
C ILE A 126 17.28 24.39 14.63
N ARG A 127 16.64 24.27 15.80
CA ARG A 127 17.30 23.83 17.03
C ARG A 127 16.44 22.78 17.74
N ASN A 128 17.04 21.64 18.07
CA ASN A 128 16.37 20.56 18.80
C ASN A 128 15.05 20.11 18.16
N GLY A 129 15.02 20.01 16.82
CA GLY A 129 13.81 19.62 16.08
C GLY A 129 12.71 20.68 16.04
N LYS A 130 13.01 21.94 16.41
CA LYS A 130 12.08 23.07 16.35
C LYS A 130 12.58 24.14 15.40
N VAL A 131 11.65 24.74 14.67
CA VAL A 131 11.85 25.96 13.88
C VAL A 131 11.54 27.14 14.80
N GLN A 132 12.51 28.01 15.03
CA GLN A 132 12.39 29.13 15.97
C GLN A 132 12.47 30.45 15.21
N TRP A 133 11.46 31.31 15.31
CA TRP A 133 11.50 32.67 14.76
C TRP A 133 12.09 33.62 15.80
N LEU A 134 13.24 34.22 15.48
CA LEU A 134 13.89 35.18 16.37
C LEU A 134 13.79 36.61 15.86
N VAL A 135 13.39 37.51 16.76
CA VAL A 135 13.47 38.95 16.59
C VAL A 135 14.49 39.48 17.59
N ASP A 136 15.51 40.16 17.10
CA ASP A 136 16.64 40.67 17.90
C ASP A 136 17.30 39.59 18.79
N GLY A 137 17.42 38.38 18.26
CA GLY A 137 18.05 37.24 18.95
C GLY A 137 17.19 36.60 20.05
N LYS A 138 15.93 36.99 20.20
CA LYS A 138 14.97 36.37 21.14
C LYS A 138 13.93 35.56 20.37
N VAL A 139 13.68 34.33 20.82
CA VAL A 139 12.60 33.49 20.27
C VAL A 139 11.27 34.14 20.60
N VAL A 140 10.53 34.55 19.57
CA VAL A 140 9.16 35.11 19.73
C VAL A 140 8.09 34.12 19.30
N GLU A 141 8.44 33.16 18.44
CA GLU A 141 7.59 32.05 18.03
C GLU A 141 8.46 30.81 17.82
N GLU A 142 7.95 29.64 18.18
CA GLU A 142 8.58 28.36 17.83
C GLU A 142 7.53 27.30 17.49
N LEU A 143 7.87 26.40 16.58
CA LEU A 143 7.07 25.23 16.28
C LEU A 143 7.93 24.00 16.03
N PRO A 144 7.40 22.78 16.27
CA PRO A 144 8.05 21.56 15.83
C PRO A 144 8.36 21.61 14.32
N GLN A 145 9.53 21.13 13.92
CA GLN A 145 9.92 21.13 12.52
C GLN A 145 8.90 20.42 11.64
N ALA A 146 8.35 19.28 12.08
CA ALA A 146 7.31 18.56 11.35
C ALA A 146 6.04 19.41 11.11
N GLU A 147 5.62 20.22 12.09
CA GLU A 147 4.49 21.14 11.93
C GLU A 147 4.82 22.26 10.93
N PHE A 148 6.06 22.75 10.94
CA PHE A 148 6.50 23.75 9.96
C PHE A 148 6.55 23.19 8.54
N GLU A 149 6.99 21.94 8.38
CA GLU A 149 6.99 21.26 7.09
C GLU A 149 5.57 21.03 6.57
N GLU A 150 4.62 20.67 7.45
CA GLU A 150 3.19 20.57 7.11
C GLU A 150 2.63 21.93 6.67
N LEU A 151 2.91 23.00 7.44
CA LEU A 151 2.55 24.37 7.10
C LEU A 151 3.12 24.77 5.73
N ALA A 152 4.41 24.50 5.47
CA ALA A 152 5.03 24.76 4.17
C ALA A 152 4.35 23.96 3.04
N ALA A 153 3.85 22.76 3.34
CA ALA A 153 3.14 21.92 2.38
C ALA A 153 1.72 22.38 2.04
N THR A 154 1.00 23.01 2.98
CA THR A 154 -0.40 23.45 2.77
C THR A 154 -0.60 24.46 1.62
N SER A 155 0.46 25.19 1.26
CA SER A 155 0.44 26.20 0.19
C SER A 155 1.08 25.72 -1.11
N ILE A 156 1.40 24.42 -1.21
CA ILE A 156 1.95 23.88 -2.43
C ILE A 156 0.83 23.71 -3.45
N GLU A 157 0.94 24.46 -4.56
CA GLU A 157 0.09 24.24 -5.72
C GLU A 157 0.35 22.86 -6.33
N ALA A 158 -0.74 22.14 -6.62
CA ALA A 158 -0.65 20.89 -7.36
C ALA A 158 -0.04 21.16 -8.75
N VAL A 159 0.94 20.35 -9.13
CA VAL A 159 1.54 20.41 -10.46
C VAL A 159 0.53 19.79 -11.42
N ALA A 160 0.03 20.60 -12.36
CA ALA A 160 -0.86 20.11 -13.40
C ALA A 160 -0.20 18.97 -14.20
N GLU A 161 -0.90 17.85 -14.32
CA GLU A 161 -0.45 16.74 -15.13
C GLU A 161 -0.45 17.13 -16.62
N LYS A 162 0.58 16.73 -17.35
CA LYS A 162 0.70 17.00 -18.79
C LYS A 162 0.21 15.80 -19.60
N TYR A 163 -1.05 15.44 -19.43
CA TYR A 163 -1.70 14.45 -20.29
C TYR A 163 -2.52 15.16 -21.38
N PRO A 164 -2.61 14.58 -22.60
CA PRO A 164 -3.61 15.00 -23.56
C PRO A 164 -5.01 14.89 -22.92
N THR A 165 -5.89 15.83 -23.24
CA THR A 165 -7.29 15.84 -22.77
C THR A 165 -8.23 15.93 -23.96
N ARG A 166 -9.52 15.60 -23.75
CA ARG A 166 -10.58 15.85 -24.74
C ARG A 166 -11.93 16.10 -24.08
N ASP A 167 -12.86 16.71 -24.79
CA ASP A 167 -14.15 17.12 -24.20
C ASP A 167 -15.18 15.98 -24.06
N THR A 168 -14.99 14.87 -24.78
CA THR A 168 -15.96 13.76 -24.80
C THR A 168 -15.29 12.38 -24.75
N LEU A 169 -16.07 11.35 -24.41
CA LEU A 169 -15.62 9.95 -24.46
C LEU A 169 -15.36 9.45 -25.89
N THR A 170 -15.86 10.12 -26.93
CA THR A 170 -15.71 9.65 -28.32
C THR A 170 -14.28 9.85 -28.82
N GLY A 171 -13.72 8.81 -29.46
CA GLY A 171 -12.40 8.81 -30.08
C GLY A 171 -11.52 7.64 -29.66
N ASN A 172 -10.22 7.76 -29.96
CA ASN A 172 -9.24 6.72 -29.64
C ASN A 172 -8.62 6.95 -28.27
N TRP A 173 -8.42 5.87 -27.52
CA TRP A 173 -7.91 5.91 -26.16
C TRP A 173 -6.86 4.84 -25.94
N ILE A 174 -5.81 5.15 -25.20
CA ILE A 174 -4.84 4.15 -24.75
C ILE A 174 -5.12 3.84 -23.28
N LEU A 175 -5.37 2.56 -22.97
CA LEU A 175 -5.43 2.09 -21.59
C LEU A 175 -4.01 1.90 -21.06
N ALA A 176 -3.65 2.73 -20.10
CA ALA A 176 -2.39 2.65 -19.36
C ALA A 176 -2.67 2.27 -17.90
N ARG A 177 -1.88 1.36 -17.35
CA ARG A 177 -1.83 1.06 -15.91
C ARG A 177 -0.46 1.41 -15.35
N MET A 178 -0.42 1.80 -14.08
CA MET A 178 0.84 1.99 -13.37
C MET A 178 1.28 0.69 -12.72
N ASP A 179 2.54 0.30 -12.82
CA ASP A 179 3.11 -0.81 -12.08
C ASP A 179 4.47 -0.42 -11.52
N LYS A 180 4.54 -0.28 -10.19
CA LYS A 180 5.78 0.02 -9.44
C LYS A 180 6.60 1.18 -10.04
N GLY A 181 5.94 2.28 -10.43
CA GLY A 181 6.60 3.43 -11.01
C GLY A 181 6.87 3.35 -12.51
N THR A 182 6.31 2.36 -13.19
CA THR A 182 6.35 2.24 -14.65
C THR A 182 4.95 2.22 -15.23
N GLU A 183 4.77 2.91 -16.35
CA GLU A 183 3.52 2.89 -17.10
C GLU A 183 3.55 1.77 -18.13
N LEU A 184 2.57 0.88 -18.02
CA LEU A 184 2.32 -0.20 -18.97
C LEU A 184 1.11 0.17 -19.82
N TYR A 185 1.34 0.32 -21.12
CA TYR A 185 0.28 0.59 -22.10
C TYR A 185 -0.21 -0.73 -22.66
N LEU A 186 -1.49 -1.04 -22.44
CA LEU A 186 -2.06 -2.36 -22.69
C LEU A 186 -2.79 -2.40 -24.04
N TRP A 187 -3.76 -1.52 -24.24
CA TRP A 187 -4.60 -1.51 -25.43
C TRP A 187 -4.82 -0.10 -25.96
N LEU A 188 -4.92 0.01 -27.28
CA LEU A 188 -5.53 1.12 -27.99
C LEU A 188 -6.97 0.72 -28.33
N ILE A 189 -7.94 1.45 -27.82
CA ILE A 189 -9.37 1.24 -28.07
C ILE A 189 -9.97 2.44 -28.80
N GLU A 190 -11.08 2.22 -29.49
CA GLU A 190 -11.92 3.28 -30.06
C GLU A 190 -13.29 3.21 -29.40
N ILE A 191 -13.78 4.37 -28.95
CA ILE A 191 -15.15 4.54 -28.45
C ILE A 191 -15.89 5.39 -29.48
N LYS A 192 -16.95 4.83 -30.07
CA LYS A 192 -17.88 5.55 -30.96
C LYS A 192 -19.21 5.76 -30.25
N SER A 193 -19.58 7.01 -30.05
CA SER A 193 -20.92 7.37 -29.58
C SER A 193 -21.70 7.96 -30.76
N ALA A 194 -22.93 7.50 -30.96
CA ALA A 194 -23.89 8.11 -31.87
C ALA A 194 -25.11 8.57 -31.05
N GLU A 195 -25.73 9.67 -31.45
CA GLU A 195 -26.86 10.24 -30.72
C GLU A 195 -28.00 9.20 -30.61
N GLY A 196 -28.47 8.94 -29.39
CA GLY A 196 -29.50 7.95 -29.11
C GLY A 196 -29.08 6.48 -29.21
N GLN A 197 -27.78 6.17 -29.40
CA GLN A 197 -27.26 4.80 -29.42
C GLN A 197 -26.27 4.56 -28.28
N GLU A 198 -26.24 3.32 -27.78
CA GLU A 198 -25.21 2.89 -26.83
C GLU A 198 -23.81 3.02 -27.46
N PRO A 199 -22.83 3.57 -26.72
CA PRO A 199 -21.45 3.68 -27.20
C PRO A 199 -20.87 2.32 -27.59
N LYS A 200 -20.26 2.24 -28.77
CA LYS A 200 -19.57 1.04 -29.25
C LYS A 200 -18.08 1.15 -28.97
N VAL A 201 -17.53 0.12 -28.32
CA VAL A 201 -16.09 0.03 -28.01
C VAL A 201 -15.45 -1.09 -28.84
N ARG A 202 -14.28 -0.83 -29.44
CA ARG A 202 -13.47 -1.87 -30.08
C ARG A 202 -11.98 -1.71 -29.77
N ILE A 203 -11.26 -2.83 -29.75
CA ILE A 203 -9.79 -2.83 -29.71
C ILE A 203 -9.27 -2.53 -31.12
N LEU A 204 -8.42 -1.51 -31.25
CA LEU A 204 -7.71 -1.18 -32.49
C LEU A 204 -6.35 -1.86 -32.56
N SER A 205 -5.65 -1.96 -31.43
CA SER A 205 -4.31 -2.55 -31.33
C SER A 205 -4.04 -2.94 -29.88
N SER A 206 -3.32 -4.03 -29.67
CA SER A 206 -2.84 -4.47 -28.35
C SER A 206 -1.33 -4.32 -28.25
N ASN A 207 -0.80 -4.29 -27.03
CA ASN A 207 0.64 -4.42 -26.79
C ASN A 207 1.12 -5.84 -27.19
N LYS A 208 2.32 -5.95 -27.76
CA LYS A 208 2.92 -7.22 -28.21
C LYS A 208 3.00 -8.31 -27.13
N ARG A 209 3.00 -7.91 -25.86
CA ARG A 209 3.02 -8.84 -24.72
C ARG A 209 1.67 -9.51 -24.44
N ILE A 210 0.59 -9.05 -25.07
CA ILE A 210 -0.80 -9.48 -24.87
C ILE A 210 -1.58 -9.53 -26.19
N GLU A 211 -0.96 -9.97 -27.28
CA GLU A 211 -1.56 -9.95 -28.64
C GLU A 211 -2.81 -10.84 -28.75
N SER A 212 -2.89 -11.93 -27.98
CA SER A 212 -4.04 -12.83 -27.85
C SER A 212 -5.18 -12.24 -26.99
N SER A 213 -5.44 -10.94 -27.09
CA SER A 213 -6.45 -10.26 -26.27
C SER A 213 -7.76 -9.99 -26.99
N SER A 214 -8.87 -10.05 -26.24
CA SER A 214 -10.22 -9.75 -26.74
C SER A 214 -11.01 -8.91 -25.73
N LEU A 215 -11.93 -8.07 -26.23
CA LEU A 215 -12.88 -7.33 -25.41
C LEU A 215 -14.09 -8.22 -25.14
N LYS A 216 -14.31 -8.59 -23.86
CA LYS A 216 -15.42 -9.45 -23.43
C LYS A 216 -16.68 -8.66 -23.16
N SER A 217 -16.55 -7.49 -22.52
CA SER A 217 -17.67 -6.58 -22.30
C SER A 217 -17.19 -5.13 -22.31
N ALA A 218 -18.09 -4.23 -22.69
CA ALA A 218 -17.93 -2.80 -22.56
C ALA A 218 -19.27 -2.20 -22.15
N GLN A 219 -19.26 -1.47 -21.03
CA GLN A 219 -20.42 -0.76 -20.50
C GLN A 219 -20.00 0.68 -20.27
N ILE A 220 -20.76 1.62 -20.87
CA ILE A 220 -20.54 3.05 -20.68
C ILE A 220 -21.87 3.66 -20.25
N SER A 221 -21.91 4.23 -19.05
CA SER A 221 -23.09 4.84 -18.45
C SER A 221 -22.76 6.25 -17.99
N GLY A 222 -23.18 7.25 -18.77
CA GLY A 222 -22.79 8.64 -18.54
C GLY A 222 -21.27 8.81 -18.62
N ASN A 223 -20.65 9.15 -17.48
CA ASN A 223 -19.20 9.29 -17.36
C ASN A 223 -18.51 8.01 -16.89
N ASP A 224 -19.24 6.99 -16.45
CA ASP A 224 -18.66 5.74 -15.95
C ASP A 224 -18.36 4.79 -17.11
N VAL A 225 -17.18 4.17 -17.08
CA VAL A 225 -16.64 3.28 -18.09
C VAL A 225 -16.20 1.98 -17.42
N HIS A 226 -16.75 0.85 -17.85
CA HIS A 226 -16.36 -0.49 -17.42
C HIS A 226 -16.03 -1.35 -18.64
N LEU A 227 -14.79 -1.84 -18.69
CA LEU A 227 -14.27 -2.64 -19.81
C LEU A 227 -13.65 -3.92 -19.25
N VAL A 228 -14.05 -5.07 -19.78
CA VAL A 228 -13.45 -6.36 -19.41
C VAL A 228 -12.75 -6.95 -20.62
N PHE A 229 -11.46 -7.18 -20.49
CA PHE A 229 -10.60 -7.81 -21.48
C PHE A 229 -10.31 -9.24 -21.06
N ALA A 230 -10.05 -10.12 -22.02
CA ALA A 230 -9.45 -11.43 -21.75
C ALA A 230 -8.09 -11.53 -22.43
N VAL A 231 -7.11 -12.04 -21.70
CA VAL A 231 -5.74 -12.34 -22.15
C VAL A 231 -5.39 -13.73 -21.66
N ASP A 232 -5.15 -14.68 -22.56
CA ASP A 232 -4.78 -16.07 -22.22
C ASP A 232 -5.66 -16.66 -21.11
N GLU A 233 -6.98 -16.61 -21.33
CA GLU A 233 -8.04 -17.06 -20.40
C GLU A 233 -8.19 -16.24 -19.10
N THR A 234 -7.30 -15.29 -18.84
CA THR A 234 -7.37 -14.42 -17.66
C THR A 234 -8.13 -13.13 -17.98
N ALA A 235 -9.07 -12.77 -17.11
CA ALA A 235 -9.81 -11.52 -17.24
C ALA A 235 -8.99 -10.33 -16.68
N ILE A 236 -9.02 -9.21 -17.39
CA ILE A 236 -8.52 -7.91 -16.94
C ILE A 236 -9.70 -6.93 -16.95
N ASP A 237 -10.10 -6.48 -15.78
CA ASP A 237 -11.28 -5.65 -15.54
C ASP A 237 -10.84 -4.20 -15.25
N PHE A 238 -11.21 -3.28 -16.12
CA PHE A 238 -11.01 -1.84 -15.96
C PHE A 238 -12.33 -1.14 -15.60
N GLU A 239 -12.32 -0.40 -14.48
CA GLU A 239 -13.39 0.51 -14.09
C GLU A 239 -12.84 1.92 -13.95
N GLY A 240 -13.45 2.91 -14.59
CA GLY A 240 -13.05 4.31 -14.47
C GLY A 240 -14.16 5.31 -14.76
N ARG A 241 -13.88 6.58 -14.50
CA ARG A 241 -14.80 7.69 -14.70
C ARG A 241 -14.16 8.80 -15.52
N PHE A 242 -14.91 9.32 -16.48
CA PHE A 242 -14.54 10.45 -17.32
C PHE A 242 -14.68 11.77 -16.56
N HIS A 243 -13.57 12.50 -16.41
CA HIS A 243 -13.51 13.82 -15.78
C HIS A 243 -12.25 14.56 -16.25
N ASP A 244 -12.34 15.87 -16.44
CA ASP A 244 -11.24 16.73 -16.92
C ASP A 244 -10.57 16.22 -18.21
N GLY A 245 -11.38 15.62 -19.07
CA GLY A 245 -10.97 15.10 -20.37
C GLY A 245 -10.11 13.84 -20.37
N LEU A 246 -10.09 13.11 -19.24
CA LEU A 246 -9.44 11.82 -19.06
C LEU A 246 -10.43 10.83 -18.44
N VAL A 247 -10.20 9.52 -18.60
CA VAL A 247 -10.87 8.51 -17.77
C VAL A 247 -9.89 8.01 -16.74
N ARG A 248 -10.13 8.27 -15.46
CA ARG A 248 -9.32 7.77 -14.35
C ARG A 248 -10.04 6.64 -13.64
N GLY A 249 -9.31 5.61 -13.25
CA GLY A 249 -9.90 4.38 -12.77
C GLY A 249 -8.88 3.39 -12.23
N THR A 250 -9.25 2.12 -12.29
CA THR A 250 -8.42 1.02 -11.84
C THR A 250 -8.50 -0.17 -12.78
N VAL A 251 -7.45 -0.98 -12.77
CA VAL A 251 -7.44 -2.32 -13.35
C VAL A 251 -7.34 -3.34 -12.21
N VAL A 252 -8.11 -4.43 -12.32
CA VAL A 252 -8.00 -5.65 -11.51
C VAL A 252 -7.85 -6.84 -12.45
N GLY A 253 -7.06 -7.86 -12.07
CA GLY A 253 -6.90 -9.09 -12.84
C GLY A 253 -5.56 -9.20 -13.57
N GLY A 254 -5.37 -10.31 -14.29
CA GLY A 254 -4.05 -10.73 -14.76
C GLY A 254 -3.17 -11.19 -13.58
N LEU A 255 -1.95 -10.69 -13.51
CA LEU A 255 -1.00 -10.96 -12.41
C LEU A 255 -1.25 -10.12 -11.15
N SER A 256 -2.23 -9.20 -11.16
CA SER A 256 -2.50 -8.32 -10.02
C SER A 256 -3.82 -8.68 -9.36
N VAL A 257 -3.72 -9.12 -8.10
CA VAL A 257 -4.87 -9.47 -7.24
C VAL A 257 -5.51 -8.25 -6.56
N THR A 258 -4.81 -7.11 -6.55
CA THR A 258 -5.26 -5.84 -5.97
C THR A 258 -5.59 -4.82 -7.07
N PRO A 259 -6.51 -3.88 -6.83
CA PRO A 259 -6.76 -2.78 -7.77
C PRO A 259 -5.52 -1.92 -7.94
N VAL A 260 -5.24 -1.56 -9.19
CA VAL A 260 -4.08 -0.73 -9.55
C VAL A 260 -4.56 0.50 -10.31
N PRO A 261 -4.09 1.72 -10.00
CA PRO A 261 -4.45 2.93 -10.74
C PRO A 261 -4.19 2.78 -12.24
N ALA A 262 -5.21 3.13 -13.02
CA ALA A 262 -5.18 3.05 -14.47
C ALA A 262 -6.00 4.18 -15.10
N ARG A 263 -5.70 4.50 -16.37
CA ARG A 263 -6.37 5.58 -17.09
C ARG A 263 -6.54 5.26 -18.56
N LEU A 264 -7.54 5.88 -19.17
CA LEU A 264 -7.64 6.02 -20.62
C LEU A 264 -7.08 7.39 -21.01
N GLU A 265 -6.01 7.38 -21.81
CA GLU A 265 -5.39 8.57 -22.38
C GLU A 265 -5.93 8.84 -23.77
N PRO A 266 -6.41 10.05 -24.07
CA PRO A 266 -6.86 10.37 -25.41
C PRO A 266 -5.67 10.44 -26.36
N THR A 267 -5.84 9.89 -27.56
CA THR A 267 -4.78 9.84 -28.56
C THR A 267 -5.30 9.94 -29.98
N ASP A 268 -4.44 10.35 -30.92
CA ASP A 268 -4.64 10.23 -32.36
C ASP A 268 -3.91 9.01 -32.96
N GLN A 269 -3.22 8.23 -32.12
CA GLN A 269 -2.52 7.04 -32.55
C GLN A 269 -3.49 6.00 -33.11
N LYS A 270 -3.01 5.22 -34.09
CA LYS A 270 -3.74 4.12 -34.73
C LYS A 270 -3.12 2.75 -34.45
N SER A 271 -2.01 2.70 -33.72
CA SER A 271 -1.33 1.46 -33.31
C SER A 271 -0.51 1.66 -32.05
N MET A 272 -0.19 0.57 -31.35
CA MET A 272 0.58 0.57 -30.10
C MET A 272 2.11 0.57 -30.30
N LYS A 273 2.61 0.60 -31.54
CA LYS A 273 4.04 0.41 -31.87
C LYS A 273 5.02 1.36 -31.14
N LYS A 274 4.57 2.57 -30.77
CA LYS A 274 5.38 3.57 -30.05
C LYS A 274 5.30 3.45 -28.52
N LYS A 275 4.51 2.51 -28.00
CA LYS A 275 4.16 2.33 -26.58
C LYS A 275 4.25 0.86 -26.17
N GLU A 276 5.08 0.07 -26.87
CA GLU A 276 5.23 -1.36 -26.59
C GLU A 276 6.01 -1.63 -25.29
N ASP A 277 6.99 -0.77 -25.00
CA ASP A 277 7.86 -0.92 -23.85
C ASP A 277 7.32 -0.14 -22.64
N PRO A 278 7.51 -0.66 -21.41
CA PRO A 278 7.23 0.08 -20.18
C PRO A 278 7.97 1.41 -20.17
N ILE A 279 7.28 2.48 -19.81
CA ILE A 279 7.87 3.82 -19.69
C ILE A 279 7.95 4.18 -18.20
N PRO A 280 9.12 4.52 -17.65
CA PRO A 280 9.21 5.01 -16.28
C PRO A 280 8.33 6.24 -16.08
N ASP A 281 7.58 6.28 -14.97
CA ASP A 281 6.86 7.48 -14.58
C ASP A 281 7.86 8.62 -14.34
N PRO A 282 7.66 9.82 -14.93
CA PRO A 282 8.57 10.95 -14.76
C PRO A 282 8.83 11.35 -13.30
N LEU A 283 7.93 10.99 -12.38
CA LEU A 283 8.03 11.28 -10.95
C LEU A 283 8.68 10.14 -10.15
N TYR A 284 9.02 9.02 -10.78
CA TYR A 284 9.57 7.86 -10.07
C TYR A 284 10.89 8.17 -9.36
N GLU A 285 11.82 8.89 -10.01
CA GLU A 285 13.09 9.28 -9.37
C GLU A 285 12.85 10.21 -8.16
N GLU A 286 11.92 11.16 -8.28
CA GLU A 286 11.55 12.06 -7.17
C GLU A 286 10.93 11.26 -6.02
N PHE A 287 10.05 10.31 -6.32
CA PHE A 287 9.44 9.41 -5.35
C PHE A 287 10.48 8.54 -4.63
N VAL A 288 11.36 7.86 -5.37
CA VAL A 288 12.43 7.00 -4.80
C VAL A 288 13.34 7.83 -3.89
N LYS A 289 13.75 9.01 -4.33
CA LYS A 289 14.55 9.92 -3.51
C LYS A 289 13.79 10.38 -2.26
N THR A 290 12.48 10.53 -2.35
CA THR A 290 11.62 10.94 -1.23
C THR A 290 11.52 9.84 -0.18
N VAL A 291 11.15 8.61 -0.55
CA VAL A 291 11.02 7.48 0.39
C VAL A 291 12.36 7.04 1.01
N SER A 292 13.48 7.33 0.34
CA SER A 292 14.81 6.93 0.80
C SER A 292 15.44 7.89 1.82
N GLN A 293 14.74 8.96 2.22
CA GLN A 293 15.24 9.86 3.26
C GLN A 293 15.13 9.22 4.64
N GLU A 294 16.02 9.59 5.57
CA GLU A 294 16.01 9.07 6.95
C GLU A 294 14.70 9.39 7.68
N ASN A 295 14.13 10.57 7.43
CA ASN A 295 12.80 10.97 7.88
C ASN A 295 11.98 11.51 6.69
N PRO A 296 11.32 10.63 5.93
CA PRO A 296 10.68 11.02 4.68
C PRO A 296 9.27 11.57 4.88
N THR A 297 8.70 11.60 6.10
CA THR A 297 7.31 12.02 6.37
C THR A 297 6.98 13.37 5.75
N GLY A 298 7.82 14.39 6.00
CA GLY A 298 7.61 15.71 5.43
C GLY A 298 7.75 15.72 3.90
N ALA A 299 8.73 15.00 3.36
CA ALA A 299 8.97 14.92 1.91
C ALA A 299 7.84 14.17 1.18
N LEU A 300 7.31 13.10 1.76
CA LEU A 300 6.16 12.34 1.25
C LEU A 300 4.88 13.18 1.28
N THR A 301 4.66 13.93 2.35
CA THR A 301 3.54 14.87 2.44
C THR A 301 3.61 15.89 1.31
N ARG A 302 4.80 16.48 1.05
CA ARG A 302 4.97 17.41 -0.07
C ARG A 302 4.75 16.75 -1.43
N PHE A 303 5.24 15.52 -1.61
CA PHE A 303 5.06 14.77 -2.84
C PHE A 303 3.57 14.55 -3.15
N THR A 304 2.79 14.10 -2.17
CA THR A 304 1.35 13.84 -2.34
C THR A 304 0.54 15.11 -2.61
N LYS A 305 0.89 16.24 -1.97
CA LYS A 305 0.27 17.55 -2.26
C LYS A 305 0.60 18.08 -3.65
N ARG A 306 1.85 17.90 -4.12
CA ARG A 306 2.30 18.32 -5.45
C ARG A 306 1.72 17.48 -6.57
N HIS A 307 1.55 16.18 -6.32
CA HIS A 307 1.17 15.22 -7.34
C HIS A 307 -0.09 14.43 -6.94
N PRO A 308 -1.20 15.10 -6.54
CA PRO A 308 -2.35 14.43 -5.95
C PRO A 308 -3.12 13.53 -6.92
N LEU A 309 -2.79 13.60 -8.21
CA LEU A 309 -3.35 12.78 -9.27
C LEU A 309 -2.35 11.75 -9.80
N SER A 310 -1.10 11.72 -9.33
CA SER A 310 -0.14 10.67 -9.71
C SER A 310 -0.48 9.36 -9.00
N PRO A 311 -0.39 8.20 -9.69
CA PRO A 311 -0.46 6.90 -9.05
C PRO A 311 0.53 6.71 -7.90
N LEU A 312 1.73 7.32 -7.98
CA LEU A 312 2.75 7.23 -6.94
C LEU A 312 2.33 7.89 -5.63
N SER A 313 1.33 8.78 -5.65
CA SER A 313 0.80 9.35 -4.42
C SER A 313 0.14 8.30 -3.54
N PHE A 314 -0.42 7.22 -4.09
CA PHE A 314 -0.90 6.10 -3.27
C PHE A 314 0.24 5.43 -2.53
N ASN A 315 1.34 5.11 -3.21
CA ASN A 315 2.51 4.52 -2.57
C ASN A 315 3.10 5.45 -1.51
N ALA A 316 3.08 6.76 -1.75
CA ALA A 316 3.51 7.75 -0.77
C ALA A 316 2.60 7.78 0.46
N TYR A 317 1.28 7.71 0.30
CA TYR A 317 0.35 7.60 1.44
C TYR A 317 0.49 6.27 2.19
N GLN A 318 0.68 5.15 1.50
CA GLN A 318 0.95 3.86 2.16
C GLN A 318 2.21 3.95 3.04
N ALA A 319 3.27 4.60 2.55
CA ALA A 319 4.47 4.87 3.33
C ALA A 319 4.19 5.80 4.52
N LEU A 320 3.44 6.90 4.32
CA LEU A 320 3.03 7.81 5.39
C LEU A 320 2.21 7.10 6.48
N VAL A 321 1.26 6.23 6.09
CA VAL A 321 0.46 5.43 7.03
C VAL A 321 1.37 4.49 7.83
N GLY A 322 2.27 3.76 7.16
CA GLY A 322 3.24 2.89 7.84
C GLY A 322 4.10 3.63 8.86
N GLN A 323 4.51 4.87 8.55
CA GLN A 323 5.26 5.73 9.45
C GLN A 323 4.41 6.25 10.59
N ALA A 324 3.22 6.77 10.31
CA ALA A 324 2.30 7.29 11.31
C ALA A 324 1.98 6.23 12.38
N VAL A 325 1.80 4.97 11.97
CA VAL A 325 1.57 3.87 12.91
C VAL A 325 2.83 3.51 13.70
N THR A 326 4.01 3.51 13.06
CA THR A 326 5.29 3.25 13.73
C THR A 326 5.63 4.32 14.77
N GLU A 327 5.34 5.57 14.46
CA GLU A 327 5.53 6.73 15.33
C GLU A 327 4.39 6.92 16.34
N LYS A 328 3.35 6.08 16.28
CA LYS A 328 2.14 6.15 17.12
C LYS A 328 1.49 7.53 17.08
N LEU A 329 1.28 8.04 15.87
CA LEU A 329 0.66 9.33 15.64
C LEU A 329 -0.69 9.43 16.39
N PRO A 330 -1.00 10.56 17.06
CA PRO A 330 -2.29 10.76 17.73
C PRO A 330 -3.49 10.60 16.79
N GLN A 331 -4.65 10.22 17.34
CA GLN A 331 -5.85 9.89 16.58
C GLN A 331 -6.28 11.00 15.61
N ASP A 332 -6.37 12.24 16.08
CA ASP A 332 -6.79 13.41 15.30
C ASP A 332 -5.89 13.63 14.07
N ARG A 333 -4.57 13.47 14.23
CA ARG A 333 -3.61 13.61 13.13
C ARG A 333 -3.66 12.41 12.19
N PHE A 334 -3.91 11.21 12.69
CA PHE A 334 -4.09 10.02 11.85
C PHE A 334 -5.38 10.10 11.04
N GLU A 335 -6.49 10.55 11.63
CA GLU A 335 -7.76 10.77 10.94
C GLU A 335 -7.62 11.79 9.80
N LYS A 336 -6.87 12.88 10.02
CA LYS A 336 -6.54 13.83 8.96
C LYS A 336 -5.75 13.18 7.82
N LEU A 337 -4.71 12.40 8.14
CA LEU A 337 -3.95 11.65 7.12
C LEU A 337 -4.86 10.67 6.35
N ALA A 338 -5.76 9.98 7.06
CA ALA A 338 -6.71 9.05 6.47
C ALA A 338 -7.70 9.75 5.53
N GLU A 339 -8.23 10.92 5.91
CA GLU A 339 -9.10 11.73 5.07
C GLU A 339 -8.38 12.17 3.78
N GLU A 340 -7.14 12.62 3.89
CA GLU A 340 -6.34 13.02 2.73
C GLU A 340 -6.04 11.84 1.79
N PHE A 341 -5.68 10.69 2.35
CA PHE A 341 -5.44 9.48 1.58
C PHE A 341 -6.69 9.03 0.83
N ARG A 342 -7.83 8.98 1.52
CA ARG A 342 -9.14 8.67 0.92
C ARG A 342 -9.55 9.69 -0.13
N GLY A 343 -9.27 10.97 0.10
CA GLY A 343 -9.53 12.06 -0.85
C GLY A 343 -8.72 11.94 -2.14
N VAL A 344 -7.50 11.39 -2.08
CA VAL A 344 -6.73 11.03 -3.29
C VAL A 344 -7.26 9.74 -3.90
N ALA A 345 -7.60 8.75 -3.08
CA ALA A 345 -8.11 7.47 -3.53
C ALA A 345 -9.41 7.58 -4.33
N SER A 346 -10.34 8.40 -3.87
CA SER A 346 -11.64 8.61 -4.52
C SER A 346 -11.54 9.17 -5.94
N LYS A 347 -10.46 9.92 -6.25
CA LYS A 347 -10.20 10.44 -7.61
C LYS A 347 -9.89 9.35 -8.63
N TRP A 348 -9.56 8.15 -8.16
CA TRP A 348 -9.30 6.96 -8.97
C TRP A 348 -10.42 5.93 -8.90
N GLY A 349 -11.50 6.24 -8.18
CA GLY A 349 -12.73 5.45 -8.14
C GLY A 349 -12.90 4.56 -6.91
N PRO A 350 -14.05 3.88 -6.80
CA PRO A 350 -14.47 3.17 -5.58
C PRO A 350 -13.52 2.05 -5.15
N ARG A 351 -12.90 1.36 -6.11
CA ARG A 351 -11.93 0.27 -5.81
C ARG A 351 -10.69 0.79 -5.10
N MET A 352 -10.18 1.98 -5.46
CA MET A 352 -9.06 2.60 -4.74
C MET A 352 -9.49 3.12 -3.37
N GLU A 353 -10.70 3.66 -3.23
CA GLU A 353 -11.19 4.09 -1.91
C GLU A 353 -11.33 2.91 -0.96
N LEU A 354 -11.82 1.76 -1.44
CA LEU A 354 -11.82 0.51 -0.70
C LEU A 354 -10.40 0.10 -0.32
N GLN A 355 -9.45 0.11 -1.26
CA GLN A 355 -8.04 -0.22 -0.97
C GLN A 355 -7.45 0.71 0.11
N ALA A 356 -7.75 2.00 0.09
CA ALA A 356 -7.28 2.93 1.10
C ALA A 356 -7.83 2.58 2.50
N LEU A 357 -9.12 2.20 2.60
CA LEU A 357 -9.71 1.73 3.87
C LEU A 357 -9.04 0.45 4.37
N VAL A 358 -8.75 -0.49 3.47
CA VAL A 358 -8.04 -1.75 3.78
C VAL A 358 -6.64 -1.44 4.30
N ASP A 359 -5.90 -0.55 3.63
CA ASP A 359 -4.54 -0.17 4.01
C ASP A 359 -4.52 0.55 5.38
N LEU A 360 -5.47 1.48 5.60
CA LEU A 360 -5.60 2.21 6.87
C LEU A 360 -5.97 1.29 8.03
N GLY A 361 -7.03 0.49 7.86
CA GLY A 361 -7.51 -0.43 8.89
C GLY A 361 -6.51 -1.55 9.18
N GLY A 362 -5.90 -2.12 8.14
CA GLY A 362 -4.89 -3.17 8.25
C GLY A 362 -3.63 -2.68 8.95
N ALA A 363 -3.10 -1.52 8.56
CA ALA A 363 -1.89 -0.97 9.19
C ALA A 363 -2.09 -0.70 10.69
N LEU A 364 -3.21 -0.09 11.07
CA LEU A 364 -3.56 0.15 12.47
C LEU A 364 -3.76 -1.16 13.26
N SER A 365 -4.50 -2.12 12.67
CA SER A 365 -4.82 -3.40 13.31
C SER A 365 -3.57 -4.23 13.61
N VAL A 366 -2.71 -4.43 12.60
CA VAL A 366 -1.51 -5.27 12.72
C VAL A 366 -0.56 -4.74 13.79
N LYS A 367 -0.47 -3.42 13.95
CA LYS A 367 0.44 -2.75 14.88
C LYS A 367 -0.18 -2.44 16.24
N ASP A 368 -1.44 -2.80 16.43
CA ASP A 368 -2.21 -2.51 17.65
C ASP A 368 -2.21 -1.02 18.04
N HIS A 369 -2.31 -0.15 17.04
CA HIS A 369 -2.39 1.31 17.21
C HIS A 369 -3.80 1.78 16.87
N LEU A 370 -4.40 2.62 17.73
CA LEU A 370 -5.78 3.12 17.57
C LEU A 370 -6.79 2.00 17.18
N PRO A 371 -6.93 0.95 18.01
CA PRO A 371 -7.67 -0.27 17.63
C PRO A 371 -9.14 -0.02 17.25
N ASP A 372 -9.81 0.93 17.91
CA ASP A 372 -11.20 1.29 17.58
C ASP A 372 -11.30 1.93 16.19
N LEU A 373 -10.35 2.81 15.85
CA LEU A 373 -10.28 3.43 14.53
C LEU A 373 -9.94 2.39 13.44
N ALA A 374 -9.07 1.43 13.75
CA ALA A 374 -8.78 0.29 12.88
C ALA A 374 -10.06 -0.49 12.54
N LEU A 375 -10.84 -0.84 13.57
CA LEU A 375 -12.11 -1.56 13.42
C LEU A 375 -13.12 -0.75 12.61
N ASN A 376 -13.19 0.57 12.81
CA ASN A 376 -14.06 1.46 12.03
C ASN A 376 -13.73 1.42 10.53
N PHE A 377 -12.45 1.54 10.14
CA PHE A 377 -12.06 1.45 8.73
C PHE A 377 -12.32 0.07 8.14
N LEU A 378 -12.08 -1.02 8.89
CA LEU A 378 -12.35 -2.38 8.44
C LEU A 378 -13.85 -2.67 8.28
N ASN A 379 -14.69 -2.10 9.16
CA ASN A 379 -16.14 -2.16 9.03
C ASN A 379 -16.62 -1.40 7.79
N GLU A 380 -16.09 -0.20 7.56
CA GLU A 380 -16.41 0.59 6.35
C GLU A 380 -15.96 -0.14 5.08
N ALA A 381 -14.78 -0.78 5.10
CA ALA A 381 -14.29 -1.58 3.98
C ALA A 381 -15.23 -2.77 3.69
N HIS A 382 -15.64 -3.52 4.73
CA HIS A 382 -16.57 -4.64 4.60
C HIS A 382 -17.92 -4.22 4.00
N GLN A 383 -18.48 -3.08 4.44
CA GLN A 383 -19.74 -2.54 3.91
C GLN A 383 -19.67 -2.16 2.43
N ARG A 384 -18.46 -1.94 1.90
CA ARG A 384 -18.21 -1.58 0.49
C ARG A 384 -17.90 -2.79 -0.38
N PHE A 385 -17.95 -4.01 0.15
CA PHE A 385 -17.75 -5.21 -0.65
C PHE A 385 -18.82 -5.36 -1.72
N THR A 386 -18.36 -5.71 -2.91
CA THR A 386 -19.21 -6.04 -4.05
C THR A 386 -18.91 -7.46 -4.53
N ALA A 387 -19.65 -7.93 -5.53
CA ALA A 387 -19.35 -9.17 -6.21
C ALA A 387 -17.96 -9.15 -6.89
N GLN A 388 -17.49 -7.96 -7.26
CA GLN A 388 -16.20 -7.72 -7.92
C GLN A 388 -15.02 -7.53 -6.94
N THR A 389 -15.28 -7.39 -5.64
CA THR A 389 -14.19 -7.29 -4.67
C THR A 389 -13.37 -8.59 -4.64
N SER A 390 -12.05 -8.45 -4.80
CA SER A 390 -11.09 -9.56 -4.79
C SER A 390 -11.23 -10.43 -3.52
N PRO A 391 -11.23 -11.76 -3.64
CA PRO A 391 -11.23 -12.68 -2.50
C PRO A 391 -10.12 -12.38 -1.48
N ASP A 392 -8.93 -11.99 -1.94
CA ASP A 392 -7.80 -11.68 -1.06
C ASP A 392 -8.04 -10.44 -0.20
N ILE A 393 -8.71 -9.42 -0.77
CA ILE A 393 -9.12 -8.22 -0.02
C ILE A 393 -10.18 -8.58 1.01
N LYS A 394 -11.19 -9.38 0.62
CA LYS A 394 -12.22 -9.85 1.56
C LYS A 394 -11.58 -10.56 2.73
N LYS A 395 -10.77 -11.58 2.44
CA LYS A 395 -10.01 -12.35 3.43
C LYS A 395 -9.21 -11.44 4.36
N THR A 396 -8.42 -10.50 3.83
CA THR A 396 -7.58 -9.60 4.64
C THR A 396 -8.41 -8.79 5.62
N VAL A 397 -9.50 -8.17 5.15
CA VAL A 397 -10.40 -7.38 5.99
C VAL A 397 -11.12 -8.24 7.02
N GLU A 398 -11.62 -9.42 6.63
CA GLU A 398 -12.31 -10.33 7.54
C GLU A 398 -11.38 -10.80 8.67
N ILE A 399 -10.15 -11.21 8.35
CA ILE A 399 -9.16 -11.63 9.35
C ILE A 399 -8.85 -10.49 10.32
N GLU A 400 -8.52 -9.30 9.82
CA GLU A 400 -8.19 -8.17 10.68
C GLU A 400 -9.41 -7.69 11.48
N ARG A 401 -10.61 -7.68 10.89
CA ARG A 401 -11.85 -7.34 11.60
C ARG A 401 -12.14 -8.32 12.72
N GLY A 402 -12.05 -9.63 12.47
CA GLY A 402 -12.26 -10.66 13.46
C GLY A 402 -11.31 -10.52 14.66
N ARG A 403 -10.02 -10.25 14.38
CA ARG A 403 -9.01 -9.97 15.42
C ARG A 403 -9.37 -8.74 16.26
N ARG A 404 -9.77 -7.64 15.62
CA ARG A 404 -10.15 -6.40 16.31
C ARG A 404 -11.42 -6.56 17.15
N LEU A 405 -12.41 -7.31 16.65
CA LEU A 405 -13.63 -7.62 17.40
C LEU A 405 -13.34 -8.41 18.68
N ILE A 406 -12.47 -9.43 18.59
CA ILE A 406 -12.00 -10.17 19.78
C ILE A 406 -11.30 -9.23 20.76
N ALA A 407 -10.39 -8.38 20.28
CA ALA A 407 -9.67 -7.41 21.12
C ALA A 407 -10.61 -6.39 21.79
N ALA A 408 -11.70 -6.02 21.13
CA ALA A 408 -12.75 -5.13 21.64
C ALA A 408 -13.76 -5.84 22.58
N GLY A 409 -13.54 -7.11 22.93
CA GLY A 409 -14.43 -7.89 23.80
C GLY A 409 -15.68 -8.46 23.11
N GLN A 410 -15.78 -8.33 21.79
CA GLN A 410 -16.83 -8.95 20.96
C GLN A 410 -16.39 -10.32 20.46
N GLU A 411 -15.96 -11.18 21.40
CA GLU A 411 -15.24 -12.43 21.10
C GLU A 411 -16.04 -13.39 20.21
N ALA A 412 -17.34 -13.57 20.47
CA ALA A 412 -18.19 -14.47 19.69
C ALA A 412 -18.27 -14.06 18.21
N ALA A 413 -18.53 -12.77 17.94
CA ALA A 413 -18.62 -12.23 16.58
C ALA A 413 -17.27 -12.30 15.86
N GLY A 414 -16.17 -11.98 16.57
CA GLY A 414 -14.84 -12.07 15.99
C GLY A 414 -14.43 -13.52 15.68
N LEU A 415 -14.73 -14.48 16.56
CA LEU A 415 -14.46 -15.90 16.33
C LEU A 415 -15.28 -16.47 15.18
N GLU A 416 -16.55 -16.06 15.02
CA GLU A 416 -17.37 -16.46 13.88
C GLU A 416 -16.71 -16.07 12.54
N ILE A 417 -16.29 -14.81 12.43
CA ILE A 417 -15.60 -14.29 11.25
C ILE A 417 -14.28 -15.04 11.00
N LEU A 418 -13.45 -15.22 12.03
CA LEU A 418 -12.16 -15.91 11.87
C LEU A 418 -12.34 -17.40 11.49
N ASN A 419 -13.35 -18.07 12.02
CA ASN A 419 -13.64 -19.46 11.65
C ASN A 419 -14.15 -19.57 10.21
N GLN A 420 -14.96 -18.62 9.74
CA GLN A 420 -15.35 -18.55 8.34
C GLN A 420 -14.13 -18.32 7.44
N ALA A 421 -13.26 -17.38 7.79
CA ALA A 421 -12.01 -17.14 7.07
C ALA A 421 -11.12 -18.39 7.05
N ARG A 422 -11.11 -19.19 8.13
CA ARG A 422 -10.33 -20.45 8.21
C ARG A 422 -10.91 -21.51 7.28
N ALA A 423 -12.24 -21.59 7.14
CA ALA A 423 -12.86 -22.52 6.20
C ALA A 423 -12.46 -22.22 4.74
N GLU A 424 -12.32 -20.94 4.40
CA GLU A 424 -11.90 -20.50 3.06
C GLU A 424 -10.37 -20.53 2.86
N SER A 425 -9.60 -20.41 3.94
CA SER A 425 -8.14 -20.36 3.93
C SER A 425 -7.55 -21.14 5.11
N PRO A 426 -7.64 -22.48 5.10
CA PRO A 426 -7.26 -23.31 6.24
C PRO A 426 -5.76 -23.28 6.57
N PHE A 427 -4.92 -22.76 5.66
CA PHE A 427 -3.46 -22.69 5.80
C PHE A 427 -2.93 -21.27 5.98
N ASP A 428 -3.79 -20.31 6.33
CA ASP A 428 -3.34 -18.96 6.65
C ASP A 428 -2.70 -18.94 8.05
N ALA A 429 -1.37 -18.90 8.10
CA ALA A 429 -0.63 -19.04 9.35
C ALA A 429 -0.93 -17.93 10.38
N PRO A 430 -1.01 -16.64 10.00
CA PRO A 430 -1.45 -15.60 10.92
C PRO A 430 -2.85 -15.86 11.49
N LEU A 431 -3.81 -16.31 10.67
CA LEU A 431 -5.16 -16.65 11.12
C LEU A 431 -5.17 -17.80 12.13
N LEU A 432 -4.51 -18.92 11.81
CA LEU A 432 -4.39 -20.07 12.71
C LEU A 432 -3.77 -19.67 14.05
N TYR A 433 -2.73 -18.84 14.02
CA TYR A 433 -2.09 -18.36 15.24
C TYR A 433 -3.03 -17.49 16.08
N ALA A 434 -3.81 -16.61 15.45
CA ALA A 434 -4.79 -15.78 16.15
C ALA A 434 -5.88 -16.65 16.83
N LEU A 435 -6.40 -17.66 16.12
CA LEU A 435 -7.37 -18.61 16.67
C LEU A 435 -6.76 -19.42 17.83
N ALA A 436 -5.50 -19.86 17.71
CA ALA A 436 -4.80 -20.62 18.74
C ALA A 436 -4.61 -19.80 20.02
N ARG A 437 -4.19 -18.53 19.89
CA ARG A 437 -4.04 -17.60 21.01
C ARG A 437 -5.36 -17.36 21.72
N GLN A 438 -6.45 -17.20 20.98
CA GLN A 438 -7.76 -17.03 21.59
C GLN A 438 -8.22 -18.31 22.31
N ALA A 439 -8.03 -19.49 21.69
CA ALA A 439 -8.34 -20.77 22.34
C ALA A 439 -7.55 -20.98 23.64
N GLU A 440 -6.26 -20.63 23.64
CA GLU A 440 -5.41 -20.67 24.85
C GLU A 440 -5.93 -19.73 25.93
N LYS A 441 -6.28 -18.49 25.58
CA LYS A 441 -6.86 -17.49 26.49
C LYS A 441 -8.18 -17.99 27.11
N ASP A 442 -9.02 -18.64 26.31
CA ASP A 442 -10.31 -19.21 26.73
C ASP A 442 -10.16 -20.53 27.51
N ARG A 443 -8.93 -21.02 27.71
CA ARG A 443 -8.62 -22.33 28.31
C ARG A 443 -9.21 -23.51 27.53
N ARG A 444 -9.45 -23.34 26.24
CA ARG A 444 -9.77 -24.43 25.29
C ARG A 444 -8.48 -25.11 24.85
N VAL A 445 -7.88 -25.85 25.79
CA VAL A 445 -6.53 -26.43 25.63
C VAL A 445 -6.44 -27.34 24.40
N ASP A 446 -7.48 -28.13 24.12
CA ASP A 446 -7.51 -29.03 22.97
C ASP A 446 -7.48 -28.28 21.64
N ASP A 447 -8.33 -27.27 21.49
CA ASP A 447 -8.40 -26.44 20.29
C ASP A 447 -7.07 -25.69 20.08
N ALA A 448 -6.48 -25.14 21.15
CA ALA A 448 -5.20 -24.45 21.09
C ALA A 448 -4.06 -25.40 20.69
N LEU A 449 -4.02 -26.59 21.29
CA LEU A 449 -3.03 -27.63 20.97
C LEU A 449 -3.14 -28.09 19.52
N GLU A 450 -4.35 -28.28 19.01
CA GLU A 450 -4.59 -28.65 17.61
C GLU A 450 -4.12 -27.56 16.65
N LEU A 451 -4.49 -26.29 16.90
CA LEU A 451 -4.10 -25.16 16.05
C LEU A 451 -2.59 -24.87 16.06
N TYR A 452 -1.94 -24.91 17.22
CA TYR A 452 -0.48 -24.80 17.28
C TYR A 452 0.21 -26.02 16.66
N GLY A 453 -0.38 -27.21 16.83
CA GLY A 453 0.06 -28.42 16.17
C GLY A 453 0.05 -28.27 14.66
N GLU A 454 -1.06 -27.79 14.08
CA GLU A 454 -1.20 -27.52 12.63
C GLU A 454 -0.10 -26.58 12.12
N LEU A 455 0.15 -25.48 12.83
CA LEU A 455 1.24 -24.54 12.49
C LEU A 455 2.62 -25.19 12.52
N GLN A 456 2.85 -26.15 13.42
CA GLN A 456 4.12 -26.85 13.58
C GLN A 456 4.34 -27.92 12.51
N ILE A 457 3.31 -28.70 12.21
CA ILE A 457 3.40 -29.92 11.37
C ILE A 457 3.18 -29.66 9.89
N LEU A 458 2.43 -28.61 9.54
CA LEU A 458 2.21 -28.26 8.14
C LEU A 458 3.42 -27.49 7.60
N PRO A 459 3.98 -27.89 6.44
CA PRO A 459 5.23 -27.32 5.97
C PRO A 459 5.17 -25.80 5.81
N LEU A 460 6.22 -25.14 6.28
CA LEU A 460 6.41 -23.68 6.27
C LEU A 460 5.36 -22.84 7.01
N LEU A 461 4.35 -23.37 7.69
CA LEU A 461 3.37 -22.50 8.34
C LEU A 461 3.96 -21.70 9.50
N GLU A 462 4.75 -22.32 10.38
CA GLU A 462 5.49 -21.59 11.43
C GLU A 462 6.47 -20.56 10.83
N GLN A 463 7.19 -20.93 9.75
CA GLN A 463 8.12 -20.00 9.08
C GLN A 463 7.37 -18.81 8.46
N SER A 464 6.29 -19.08 7.72
CA SER A 464 5.40 -18.09 7.11
C SER A 464 4.82 -17.13 8.16
N LEU A 465 4.39 -17.64 9.32
CA LEU A 465 3.98 -16.81 10.44
C LEU A 465 5.12 -15.87 10.88
N THR A 466 6.32 -16.39 11.09
CA THR A 466 7.45 -15.57 11.55
C THR A 466 7.89 -14.55 10.51
N ASP A 467 7.87 -14.89 9.21
CA ASP A 467 8.20 -13.99 8.11
C ASP A 467 7.13 -12.91 7.95
N SER A 468 5.86 -13.26 8.09
CA SER A 468 4.75 -12.32 8.09
C SER A 468 4.90 -11.29 9.22
N LEU A 469 5.16 -11.73 10.45
CA LEU A 469 5.41 -10.84 11.59
C LEU A 469 6.65 -9.97 11.37
N LYS A 470 7.74 -10.55 10.85
CA LYS A 470 8.96 -9.82 10.53
C LYS A 470 8.75 -8.75 9.47
N SER A 471 7.92 -9.01 8.46
CA SER A 471 7.61 -8.06 7.39
C SER A 471 6.97 -6.76 7.92
N VAL A 472 6.26 -6.87 9.05
CA VAL A 472 5.64 -5.74 9.76
C VAL A 472 6.46 -5.31 10.97
N GLY A 473 7.75 -5.65 11.05
CA GLY A 473 8.66 -5.25 12.12
C GLY A 473 8.35 -5.86 13.49
N GLN A 474 7.52 -6.90 13.54
CA GLN A 474 7.28 -7.68 14.75
C GLN A 474 8.21 -8.89 14.78
N LYS A 475 8.56 -9.33 16.00
CA LYS A 475 9.32 -10.56 16.22
C LYS A 475 8.59 -11.39 17.25
N LEU A 476 8.41 -12.65 16.93
CA LEU A 476 7.87 -13.61 17.88
C LEU A 476 9.00 -14.04 18.83
N PRO A 477 8.83 -13.93 20.16
CA PRO A 477 9.76 -14.53 21.10
C PRO A 477 9.84 -16.05 20.89
N VAL A 478 11.01 -16.66 21.10
CA VAL A 478 11.22 -18.09 20.81
C VAL A 478 10.27 -19.00 21.61
N ASP A 479 9.94 -18.61 22.84
CA ASP A 479 8.98 -19.30 23.71
C ASP A 479 7.53 -19.19 23.21
N GLN A 480 7.24 -18.23 22.34
CA GLN A 480 5.93 -18.01 21.72
C GLN A 480 5.80 -18.69 20.35
N TYR A 481 6.83 -19.44 19.90
CA TYR A 481 6.74 -20.19 18.65
C TYR A 481 5.68 -21.30 18.78
N PRO A 482 4.83 -21.52 17.75
CA PRO A 482 3.82 -22.57 17.75
C PRO A 482 4.32 -23.93 18.26
N ARG A 483 5.49 -24.39 17.81
CA ARG A 483 6.09 -25.66 18.30
C ARG A 483 6.39 -25.68 19.80
N ARG A 484 6.75 -24.54 20.39
CA ARG A 484 7.02 -24.42 21.83
C ARG A 484 5.72 -24.35 22.62
N LEU A 485 4.73 -23.65 22.09
CA LEU A 485 3.40 -23.53 22.71
C LEU A 485 2.67 -24.88 22.68
N ALA A 486 2.70 -25.61 21.57
CA ALA A 486 2.16 -26.97 21.48
C ALA A 486 2.81 -27.91 22.51
N ALA A 487 4.16 -27.91 22.61
CA ALA A 487 4.87 -28.72 23.59
C ALA A 487 4.56 -28.33 25.04
N LYS A 488 4.44 -27.03 25.31
CA LYS A 488 4.05 -26.51 26.63
C LYS A 488 2.64 -26.96 27.01
N LEU A 489 1.64 -26.74 26.14
CA LEU A 489 0.26 -27.13 26.39
C LEU A 489 0.11 -28.65 26.55
N TRP A 490 0.87 -29.42 25.76
CA TRP A 490 0.92 -30.87 25.91
C TRP A 490 1.41 -31.28 27.30
N LEU A 491 2.53 -30.71 27.75
CA LEU A 491 3.13 -30.98 29.06
C LEU A 491 2.17 -30.58 30.20
N GLU A 492 1.54 -29.41 30.11
CA GLU A 492 0.56 -28.96 31.09
C GLU A 492 -0.66 -29.89 31.18
N LYS A 493 -1.11 -30.42 30.04
CA LYS A 493 -2.27 -31.32 29.98
C LYS A 493 -1.96 -32.75 30.42
N HIS A 494 -0.81 -33.30 30.04
CA HIS A 494 -0.48 -34.72 30.22
C HIS A 494 0.56 -35.00 31.30
N GLY A 495 1.23 -33.98 31.83
CA GLY A 495 2.24 -34.09 32.89
C GLY A 495 3.64 -34.50 32.43
N ASP A 496 3.78 -35.04 31.21
CA ASP A 496 5.06 -35.27 30.55
C ASP A 496 4.98 -35.01 29.03
N GLY A 497 6.11 -35.12 28.33
CA GLY A 497 6.20 -34.91 26.88
C GLY A 497 5.95 -36.15 26.02
N LYS A 498 5.60 -37.30 26.62
CA LYS A 498 5.40 -38.56 25.88
C LYS A 498 4.09 -38.50 25.11
N GLY A 499 4.05 -39.08 23.92
CA GLY A 499 2.86 -39.11 23.07
C GLY A 499 2.68 -37.88 22.17
N LEU A 500 3.44 -36.80 22.39
CA LEU A 500 3.37 -35.61 21.54
C LEU A 500 3.76 -35.91 20.08
N PRO A 501 4.88 -36.63 19.78
CA PRO A 501 5.21 -36.99 18.41
C PRO A 501 4.09 -37.76 17.70
N GLU A 502 3.52 -38.77 18.37
CA GLU A 502 2.45 -39.60 17.81
C GLU A 502 1.16 -38.79 17.59
N TYR A 503 0.85 -37.86 18.51
CA TYR A 503 -0.26 -36.92 18.34
C TYR A 503 -0.06 -36.03 17.11
N LEU A 504 1.13 -35.43 16.97
CA LEU A 504 1.46 -34.55 15.84
C LEU A 504 1.44 -35.30 14.50
N ASP A 505 1.95 -36.54 14.47
CA ASP A 505 1.86 -37.41 13.29
C ASP A 505 0.40 -37.70 12.92
N SER A 506 -0.43 -38.03 13.92
CA SER A 506 -1.85 -38.28 13.70
C SER A 506 -2.59 -37.03 13.18
N LEU A 507 -2.21 -35.85 13.67
CA LEU A 507 -2.75 -34.57 13.24
C LEU A 507 -2.36 -34.28 11.78
N TYR A 508 -1.10 -34.51 11.43
CA TYR A 508 -0.62 -34.36 10.05
C TYR A 508 -1.39 -35.23 9.07
N LEU A 509 -1.54 -36.52 9.38
CA LEU A 509 -2.30 -37.44 8.53
C LEU A 509 -3.76 -37.01 8.39
N ARG A 510 -4.38 -36.50 9.46
CA ARG A 510 -5.76 -36.00 9.42
C ARG A 510 -5.90 -34.80 8.49
N GLN A 511 -4.98 -33.83 8.60
CA GLN A 511 -4.97 -32.63 7.76
C GLN A 511 -4.68 -32.93 6.28
N MET A 512 -3.75 -33.86 6.01
CA MET A 512 -3.50 -34.31 4.64
C MET A 512 -4.71 -35.02 4.04
N LYS A 513 -5.46 -35.76 4.85
CA LYS A 513 -6.70 -36.39 4.40
C LYS A 513 -7.81 -35.37 4.13
N SER A 514 -7.96 -34.32 4.94
CA SER A 514 -8.99 -33.29 4.72
C SER A 514 -8.74 -32.43 3.49
N LEU A 515 -7.49 -32.36 3.00
CA LEU A 515 -7.17 -31.77 1.69
C LEU A 515 -7.78 -32.56 0.52
N GLY A 516 -7.99 -33.87 0.69
CA GLY A 516 -8.60 -34.72 -0.32
C GLY A 516 -10.11 -34.65 -0.24
N SER A 517 -10.76 -33.92 -1.16
CA SER A 517 -12.22 -33.73 -1.16
C SER A 517 -13.00 -34.80 -1.95
N ALA A 518 -12.33 -35.64 -2.74
CA ALA A 518 -12.98 -36.64 -3.57
C ALA A 518 -13.06 -37.99 -2.85
N GLN A 519 -14.28 -38.51 -2.66
CA GLN A 519 -14.43 -39.95 -2.54
C GLN A 519 -13.98 -40.58 -3.87
N PRO A 520 -13.14 -41.63 -3.84
CA PRO A 520 -12.80 -42.37 -5.05
C PRO A 520 -14.09 -42.78 -5.76
N ALA A 521 -14.21 -42.50 -7.05
CA ALA A 521 -15.29 -43.08 -7.84
C ALA A 521 -15.25 -44.62 -7.66
N PRO A 522 -16.41 -45.30 -7.64
CA PRO A 522 -16.43 -46.76 -7.61
C PRO A 522 -15.54 -47.28 -8.73
N ALA A 523 -14.65 -48.22 -8.41
CA ALA A 523 -13.79 -48.82 -9.43
C ALA A 523 -14.68 -49.41 -10.53
N THR A 524 -14.55 -48.90 -11.75
CA THR A 524 -15.04 -49.62 -12.92
C THR A 524 -14.22 -50.91 -13.00
N ASN A 525 -14.85 -52.04 -13.33
CA ASN A 525 -14.24 -53.38 -13.27
C ASN A 525 -13.07 -53.61 -14.28
N ASP A 526 -12.45 -52.54 -14.80
CA ASP A 526 -11.38 -52.58 -15.79
C ASP A 526 -10.00 -52.70 -15.13
N GLY A 527 -9.74 -53.85 -14.51
CA GLY A 527 -8.39 -54.28 -14.14
C GLY A 527 -7.78 -53.61 -12.90
N ASN A 528 -6.90 -54.35 -12.23
CA ASN A 528 -6.26 -53.95 -10.97
C ASN A 528 -5.02 -53.07 -11.23
N ARG A 529 -5.14 -52.02 -12.05
CA ARG A 529 -4.00 -51.13 -12.37
C ARG A 529 -3.82 -50.08 -11.27
N ALA A 530 -2.57 -49.91 -10.83
CA ALA A 530 -2.17 -48.83 -9.95
C ALA A 530 -1.53 -47.72 -10.79
N VAL A 531 -1.89 -46.46 -10.49
CA VAL A 531 -1.25 -45.30 -11.10
C VAL A 531 0.11 -45.08 -10.45
N LEU A 532 1.17 -44.99 -11.26
CA LEU A 532 2.49 -44.55 -10.83
C LEU A 532 2.56 -43.03 -10.91
N CYS A 533 2.88 -42.38 -9.79
CA CYS A 533 3.23 -40.97 -9.70
C CYS A 533 4.73 -40.85 -9.41
N GLU A 534 5.52 -40.37 -10.36
CA GLU A 534 6.91 -40.00 -10.13
C GLU A 534 6.97 -38.51 -9.77
N PHE A 535 7.41 -38.21 -8.56
CA PHE A 535 7.48 -36.87 -8.01
C PHE A 535 8.94 -36.47 -7.74
N PHE A 536 9.44 -35.48 -8.49
CA PHE A 536 10.77 -34.90 -8.28
C PHE A 536 10.67 -33.69 -7.35
N THR A 537 11.44 -33.73 -6.27
CA THR A 537 11.38 -32.78 -5.17
C THR A 537 12.79 -32.45 -4.64
N GLY A 538 12.87 -31.57 -3.66
CA GLY A 538 14.11 -31.26 -2.94
C GLY A 538 13.79 -30.75 -1.54
N ILE A 539 14.63 -31.06 -0.54
CA ILE A 539 14.40 -30.69 0.87
C ILE A 539 14.31 -29.17 1.10
N ALA A 540 14.92 -28.38 0.22
CA ALA A 540 14.90 -26.92 0.28
C ALA A 540 13.97 -26.29 -0.76
N SER A 541 13.24 -27.11 -1.52
CA SER A 541 12.35 -26.62 -2.57
C SER A 541 11.02 -26.19 -1.95
N THR A 542 10.91 -24.90 -1.67
CA THR A 542 9.68 -24.30 -1.13
C THR A 542 8.49 -24.47 -2.08
N ASN A 543 8.74 -24.47 -3.39
CA ASN A 543 7.71 -24.71 -4.41
C ASN A 543 7.19 -26.15 -4.38
N SER A 544 7.95 -27.12 -3.88
CA SER A 544 7.56 -28.53 -3.82
C SER A 544 6.58 -28.87 -2.70
N ILE A 545 6.32 -27.95 -1.76
CA ILE A 545 5.45 -28.22 -0.61
C ILE A 545 4.01 -28.47 -1.02
N ALA A 546 3.47 -27.66 -1.93
CA ALA A 546 2.11 -27.85 -2.41
C ALA A 546 1.98 -29.20 -3.13
N ALA A 547 2.97 -29.55 -3.96
CA ALA A 547 3.04 -30.85 -4.63
C ALA A 547 3.13 -32.02 -3.63
N GLU A 548 3.97 -31.92 -2.60
CA GLU A 548 4.09 -32.93 -1.55
C GLU A 548 2.79 -33.10 -0.77
N ALA A 549 2.10 -32.01 -0.43
CA ALA A 549 0.80 -32.05 0.24
C ALA A 549 -0.27 -32.72 -0.64
N VAL A 550 -0.32 -32.38 -1.93
CA VAL A 550 -1.22 -33.01 -2.91
C VAL A 550 -0.95 -34.50 -3.03
N VAL A 551 0.31 -34.89 -3.22
CA VAL A 551 0.71 -36.30 -3.38
C VAL A 551 0.47 -37.09 -2.11
N SER A 552 0.75 -36.51 -0.94
CA SER A 552 0.43 -37.10 0.36
C SER A 552 -1.08 -37.30 0.54
N SER A 553 -1.89 -36.31 0.15
CA SER A 553 -3.35 -36.41 0.16
C SER A 553 -3.86 -37.52 -0.78
N LEU A 554 -3.29 -37.64 -1.99
CA LEU A 554 -3.61 -38.73 -2.91
C LEU A 554 -3.30 -40.11 -2.31
N GLN A 555 -2.13 -40.28 -1.70
CA GLN A 555 -1.76 -41.53 -1.03
C GLN A 555 -2.71 -41.86 0.13
N ALA A 556 -3.06 -40.87 0.94
CA ALA A 556 -4.00 -41.02 2.05
C ALA A 556 -5.42 -41.36 1.58
N THR A 557 -5.84 -40.86 0.41
CA THR A 557 -7.19 -41.04 -0.14
C THR A 557 -7.36 -42.38 -0.84
N PHE A 558 -6.41 -42.76 -1.70
CA PHE A 558 -6.54 -43.93 -2.59
C PHE A 558 -5.81 -45.18 -2.07
N GLY A 559 -4.83 -45.02 -1.19
CA GLY A 559 -4.00 -46.11 -0.70
C GLY A 559 -3.02 -46.69 -1.75
N PRO A 560 -2.07 -47.53 -1.31
CA PRO A 560 -0.96 -48.00 -2.15
C PRO A 560 -1.38 -48.94 -3.28
N SER A 561 -2.58 -49.53 -3.21
CA SER A 561 -3.11 -50.41 -4.27
C SER A 561 -3.63 -49.67 -5.50
N LYS A 562 -3.82 -48.36 -5.38
CA LYS A 562 -4.40 -47.50 -6.43
C LYS A 562 -3.42 -46.44 -6.91
N ILE A 563 -2.58 -45.93 -6.02
CA ILE A 563 -1.52 -45.00 -6.38
C ILE A 563 -0.20 -45.42 -5.71
N VAL A 564 0.85 -45.54 -6.53
CA VAL A 564 2.22 -45.72 -6.08
C VAL A 564 2.95 -44.42 -6.35
N VAL A 565 3.53 -43.83 -5.31
CA VAL A 565 4.31 -42.60 -5.44
C VAL A 565 5.78 -42.90 -5.25
N LEU A 566 6.59 -42.56 -6.24
CA LEU A 566 8.05 -42.56 -6.14
C LEU A 566 8.53 -41.12 -5.99
N ARG A 567 9.24 -40.83 -4.90
CA ARG A 567 9.82 -39.51 -4.63
C ARG A 567 11.29 -39.52 -5.00
N TYR A 568 11.68 -38.64 -5.92
CA TYR A 568 13.05 -38.45 -6.38
C TYR A 568 13.56 -37.11 -5.87
N HIS A 569 14.53 -37.14 -4.97
CA HIS A 569 15.16 -35.93 -4.47
C HIS A 569 16.23 -35.43 -5.45
N LEU A 570 16.27 -34.11 -5.65
CA LEU A 570 17.25 -33.42 -6.49
C LEU A 570 17.97 -32.35 -5.67
N HIS A 571 19.20 -31.99 -6.06
CA HIS A 571 19.96 -30.90 -5.45
C HIS A 571 19.47 -29.51 -5.91
N GLU A 572 18.16 -29.27 -5.84
CA GLU A 572 17.51 -28.03 -6.26
C GLU A 572 16.57 -27.52 -5.15
N PRO A 573 16.67 -26.24 -4.73
CA PRO A 573 17.67 -25.23 -5.12
C PRO A 573 19.01 -25.37 -4.37
N SER A 574 19.14 -26.31 -3.43
CA SER A 574 20.35 -26.49 -2.62
C SER A 574 20.72 -27.97 -2.48
N PRO A 575 21.93 -28.30 -1.97
CA PRO A 575 22.31 -29.68 -1.71
C PRO A 575 21.29 -30.44 -0.85
N ASP A 576 20.69 -31.46 -1.44
CA ASP A 576 19.79 -32.41 -0.79
C ASP A 576 20.51 -33.74 -0.47
N PRO A 577 20.56 -34.20 0.79
CA PRO A 577 21.22 -35.46 1.17
C PRO A 577 20.48 -36.72 0.70
N LEU A 578 19.20 -36.61 0.30
CA LEU A 578 18.41 -37.71 -0.25
C LEU A 578 18.54 -37.81 -1.77
N ALA A 579 19.12 -36.81 -2.43
CA ALA A 579 19.36 -36.82 -3.86
C ALA A 579 20.48 -37.79 -4.23
N ASN A 580 20.36 -38.40 -5.41
CA ASN A 580 21.33 -39.33 -5.96
C ASN A 580 21.38 -39.24 -7.50
N ALA A 581 22.37 -39.89 -8.10
CA ALA A 581 22.59 -39.85 -9.55
C ALA A 581 21.38 -40.37 -10.33
N ASP A 582 20.74 -41.46 -9.88
CA ASP A 582 19.59 -42.06 -10.54
C ASP A 582 18.40 -41.10 -10.60
N ALA A 583 18.12 -40.37 -9.51
CA ALA A 583 17.09 -39.34 -9.48
C ALA A 583 17.36 -38.23 -10.51
N VAL A 584 18.60 -37.77 -10.63
CA VAL A 584 19.02 -36.73 -11.59
C VAL A 584 18.91 -37.24 -13.03
N GLU A 585 19.33 -38.47 -13.31
CA GLU A 585 19.22 -39.09 -14.64
C GLU A 585 17.76 -39.30 -15.04
N ARG A 586 16.92 -39.78 -14.11
CA ARG A 586 15.48 -39.95 -14.31
C ARG A 586 14.80 -38.61 -14.61
N HIS A 587 15.16 -37.53 -13.89
CA HIS A 587 14.64 -36.19 -14.16
C HIS A 587 15.02 -35.67 -15.56
N LYS A 588 16.27 -35.91 -15.98
CA LYS A 588 16.77 -35.54 -17.32
C LYS A 588 16.05 -36.30 -18.44
N MET A 589 15.74 -37.58 -18.23
CA MET A 589 14.97 -38.39 -19.19
C MET A 589 13.62 -37.74 -19.53
N TYR A 590 12.99 -37.06 -18.58
CA TYR A 590 11.73 -36.35 -18.76
C TYR A 590 11.88 -34.89 -19.20
N HIS A 591 13.12 -34.43 -19.44
CA HIS A 591 13.42 -33.02 -19.71
C HIS A 591 12.87 -32.08 -18.62
N GLY A 592 12.86 -32.55 -17.36
CA GLY A 592 12.40 -31.76 -16.24
C GLY A 592 13.25 -30.49 -16.07
N GLN A 593 12.58 -29.36 -15.82
CA GLN A 593 13.22 -28.04 -15.77
C GLN A 593 13.55 -27.58 -14.35
N SER A 594 12.76 -28.03 -13.37
CA SER A 594 12.89 -27.63 -11.97
C SER A 594 12.04 -28.53 -11.06
N THR A 595 12.35 -28.55 -9.78
CA THR A 595 11.41 -29.04 -8.76
C THR A 595 10.34 -27.99 -8.40
N PRO A 596 9.08 -28.37 -8.12
CA PRO A 596 8.54 -29.73 -8.23
C PRO A 596 8.31 -30.14 -9.69
N TRP A 597 8.43 -31.44 -9.96
CA TRP A 597 8.01 -32.04 -11.23
C TRP A 597 7.20 -33.31 -10.97
N LEU A 598 5.99 -33.41 -11.51
CA LEU A 598 5.09 -34.55 -11.30
C LEU A 598 4.76 -35.22 -12.63
N LEU A 599 4.84 -36.54 -12.67
CA LEU A 599 4.49 -37.35 -13.83
C LEU A 599 3.57 -38.48 -13.39
N PHE A 600 2.45 -38.64 -14.10
CA PHE A 600 1.48 -39.70 -13.86
C PHE A 600 1.49 -40.70 -15.01
N ASN A 601 1.49 -41.99 -14.68
CA ASN A 601 1.39 -43.10 -15.63
C ASN A 601 0.40 -44.14 -15.06
N GLY A 602 -0.66 -44.50 -15.80
CA GLY A 602 -1.76 -45.34 -15.28
C GLY A 602 -2.59 -46.00 -16.36
#